data_AF-A0A7R9DM53-F1
#
_entry.id   AF-A0A7R9DM53-F1
#
_cell.length_a   1.000
_cell.length_b   1.000
_cell.length_c   1.000
_cell.angle_alpha   90.00
_cell.angle_beta   90.00
_cell.angle_gamma   90.00
#
_symmetry.space_group_name_H-M   'P 1'
#
loop_
_entity.id
_entity.type
_entity.pdbx_description
1 polymer ?
#
loop_
_entity_poly.entity_id
_entity_poly.type
_entity_poly.pdbx_seq_one_letter_code
_entity_poly.pdbx_strand_id
1 'polypeptide(L)'
;MGIIFSVLRRKANRFNVENRAQLIISKDKPTPAPQYPSTVKQLERISKEFPNIAEEQATKDVSLDERLRQVFVRSHNTQPEPKIKTDPNRPLPLVRGNMEEQEFGFHEPKMVPRGRCSLRQALQFINDHEMDPVKWSCGNIANEYHINQDML
;
A
#
# COMPACT_ATOMS: atom_id res chain seq x y z
N MET A 1 -20.77 -11.28 -22.34
CA MET A 1 -20.30 -10.18 -23.24
C MET A 1 -18.91 -9.60 -22.90
N GLY A 2 -18.29 -9.87 -21.74
CA GLY A 2 -17.02 -9.23 -21.36
C GLY A 2 -15.73 -9.77 -22.03
N ILE A 3 -15.70 -11.06 -22.40
CA ILE A 3 -14.49 -11.72 -22.91
C ILE A 3 -14.18 -11.30 -24.35
N ILE A 4 -15.19 -11.25 -25.22
CA ILE A 4 -15.00 -10.86 -26.62
C ILE A 4 -14.58 -9.40 -26.73
N PHE A 5 -15.19 -8.54 -25.91
CA PHE A 5 -14.86 -7.12 -25.84
C PHE A 5 -13.42 -6.87 -25.33
N SER A 6 -12.97 -7.66 -24.34
CA SER A 6 -11.60 -7.54 -23.80
C SER A 6 -10.53 -8.00 -24.80
N VAL A 7 -10.80 -9.04 -25.59
CA VAL A 7 -9.89 -9.53 -26.65
C VAL A 7 -9.75 -8.50 -27.78
N LEU A 8 -10.87 -7.93 -28.24
CA LEU A 8 -10.87 -6.87 -29.25
C LEU A 8 -10.13 -5.62 -28.75
N ARG A 9 -10.43 -5.16 -27.53
CA ARG A 9 -9.76 -4.01 -26.90
C ARG A 9 -8.24 -4.24 -26.75
N ARG A 10 -7.81 -5.45 -26.38
CA ARG A 10 -6.39 -5.79 -26.25
C ARG A 10 -5.67 -5.75 -27.60
N LYS A 11 -6.29 -6.21 -28.68
CA LYS A 11 -5.72 -6.12 -30.04
C LYS A 11 -5.62 -4.66 -30.50
N ALA A 12 -6.65 -3.86 -30.28
CA ALA A 12 -6.64 -2.43 -30.60
C ALA A 12 -5.54 -1.67 -29.83
N ASN A 13 -5.41 -1.91 -28.51
CA ASN A 13 -4.38 -1.29 -27.68
C ASN A 13 -2.95 -1.72 -28.05
N ARG A 14 -2.78 -2.89 -28.66
CA ARG A 14 -1.49 -3.45 -29.10
C ARG A 14 -1.12 -3.08 -30.54
N PHE A 15 -1.94 -2.25 -31.19
CA PHE A 15 -1.60 -1.75 -32.51
C PHE A 15 -0.32 -0.90 -32.42
N ASN A 16 0.67 -1.26 -33.24
CA ASN A 16 1.90 -0.50 -33.42
C ASN A 16 2.76 -0.30 -32.15
N VAL A 17 2.80 -1.32 -31.26
CA VAL A 17 3.58 -1.26 -30.00
C VAL A 17 5.08 -1.13 -30.26
N GLU A 18 5.61 -1.77 -31.29
CA GLU A 18 7.04 -1.78 -31.59
C GLU A 18 7.56 -0.39 -31.96
N ASN A 19 6.89 0.32 -32.89
CA ASN A 19 7.29 1.69 -33.23
C ASN A 19 7.14 2.64 -32.03
N ARG A 20 6.10 2.47 -31.20
CA ARG A 20 5.94 3.24 -29.96
C ARG A 20 7.07 2.98 -28.96
N ALA A 21 7.51 1.73 -28.84
CA ALA A 21 8.63 1.37 -27.98
C ALA A 21 9.95 1.95 -28.53
N GLN A 22 10.20 1.82 -29.83
CA GLN A 22 11.37 2.38 -30.49
C GLN A 22 11.44 3.91 -30.35
N LEU A 23 10.31 4.63 -30.44
CA LEU A 23 10.23 6.08 -30.20
C LEU A 23 10.58 6.49 -28.77
N ILE A 24 10.39 5.61 -27.78
CA ILE A 24 10.74 5.89 -26.39
C ILE A 24 12.21 5.54 -26.15
N ILE A 25 12.68 4.42 -26.72
CA ILE A 25 14.06 3.95 -26.62
C ILE A 25 15.02 4.90 -27.33
N SER A 26 14.61 5.52 -28.44
CA SER A 26 15.44 6.47 -29.20
C SER A 26 15.65 7.82 -28.51
N LYS A 27 15.00 8.08 -27.36
CA LYS A 27 15.22 9.31 -26.60
C LYS A 27 16.50 9.17 -25.77
N ASP A 28 17.38 10.17 -25.87
CA ASP A 28 18.64 10.22 -25.08
C ASP A 28 18.39 10.14 -23.56
N LYS A 29 17.26 10.70 -23.10
CA LYS A 29 16.83 10.62 -21.70
C LYS A 29 15.33 10.28 -21.62
N PRO A 30 14.94 9.39 -20.70
CA PRO A 30 13.53 9.12 -20.46
C PRO A 30 12.81 10.38 -19.96
N THR A 31 11.53 10.51 -20.29
CA THR A 31 10.71 11.59 -19.75
C THR A 31 10.59 11.42 -18.23
N PRO A 32 10.88 12.46 -17.43
CA PRO A 32 10.76 12.36 -15.99
C PRO A 32 9.31 12.08 -15.59
N ALA A 33 9.13 11.42 -14.45
CA ALA A 33 7.81 11.13 -13.92
C ALA A 33 7.03 12.43 -13.64
N PRO A 34 5.70 12.42 -13.82
CA PRO A 34 4.88 13.58 -13.46
C PRO A 34 5.00 13.86 -11.96
N GLN A 35 5.20 15.12 -11.61
CA GLN A 35 5.29 15.56 -10.23
C GLN A 35 3.92 15.91 -9.66
N TYR A 36 3.79 15.83 -8.34
CA TYR A 36 2.54 16.17 -7.65
C TYR A 36 2.28 17.70 -7.72
N PRO A 37 1.02 18.18 -7.78
CA PRO A 37 0.72 19.60 -7.98
C PRO A 37 1.31 20.54 -6.94
N SER A 38 1.45 20.12 -5.67
CA SER A 38 2.10 20.95 -4.65
C SER A 38 3.59 21.14 -4.92
N THR A 39 4.28 20.09 -5.38
CA THR A 39 5.69 20.12 -5.74
C THR A 39 5.93 21.06 -6.92
N VAL A 40 5.06 21.01 -7.95
CA VAL A 40 5.14 21.92 -9.10
C VAL A 40 5.03 23.38 -8.64
N LYS A 41 4.06 23.71 -7.78
CA LYS A 41 3.92 25.07 -7.23
C LYS A 41 5.14 25.51 -6.41
N GLN A 42 5.77 24.60 -5.67
CA GLN A 42 6.98 24.91 -4.91
C GLN A 42 8.16 25.20 -5.84
N LEU A 43 8.37 24.37 -6.87
CA LEU A 43 9.40 24.59 -7.87
C LEU A 43 9.22 25.90 -8.62
N GLU A 44 7.97 26.26 -8.97
CA GLU A 44 7.66 27.54 -9.60
C GLU A 44 7.91 28.75 -8.69
N ARG A 45 7.77 28.60 -7.37
CA ARG A 45 8.14 29.67 -6.42
C ARG A 45 9.65 29.83 -6.35
N ILE A 46 10.35 28.72 -6.18
CA ILE A 46 11.81 28.69 -6.08
C ILE A 46 12.44 29.25 -7.36
N SER A 47 11.93 28.88 -8.54
CA SER A 47 12.44 29.38 -9.81
C SER A 47 12.19 30.88 -10.02
N LYS A 48 11.13 31.44 -9.42
CA LYS A 48 10.86 32.89 -9.43
C LYS A 48 11.76 33.66 -8.47
N GLU A 49 12.00 33.10 -7.29
CA GLU A 49 12.83 33.73 -6.25
C GLU A 49 14.32 33.67 -6.62
N PHE A 50 14.76 32.58 -7.24
CA PHE A 50 16.16 32.32 -7.60
C PHE A 50 16.27 31.90 -9.07
N PRO A 51 16.38 32.86 -10.00
CA PRO A 51 16.38 32.57 -11.44
C PRO A 51 17.58 31.75 -11.90
N ASN A 52 18.73 31.88 -11.22
CA ASN A 52 19.99 31.20 -11.59
C ASN A 52 20.21 29.88 -10.86
N ILE A 53 19.23 29.40 -10.07
CA ILE A 53 19.41 28.26 -9.15
C ILE A 53 19.77 26.97 -9.90
N ALA A 54 19.26 26.80 -11.12
CA ALA A 54 19.54 25.61 -11.94
C ALA A 54 21.01 25.55 -12.39
N GLU A 55 21.60 26.69 -12.71
CA GLU A 55 23.01 26.80 -13.08
C GLU A 55 23.91 26.65 -11.86
N GLU A 56 23.56 27.32 -10.76
CA GLU A 56 24.26 27.21 -9.48
C GLU A 56 24.31 25.76 -8.99
N GLN A 57 23.20 25.02 -9.10
CA GLN A 57 23.13 23.59 -8.75
C GLN A 57 23.96 22.69 -9.67
N ALA A 58 24.11 23.05 -10.94
CA ALA A 58 24.94 22.28 -11.88
C ALA A 58 26.44 22.46 -11.59
N THR A 59 26.82 23.57 -10.97
CA THR A 59 28.20 23.89 -10.58
C THR A 59 28.50 23.52 -9.14
N LYS A 60 29.77 23.26 -8.83
CA LYS A 60 30.20 23.00 -7.46
C LYS A 60 30.42 24.32 -6.71
N ASP A 61 29.67 24.56 -5.65
CA ASP A 61 29.96 25.66 -4.71
C ASP A 61 31.16 25.30 -3.81
N VAL A 62 32.30 25.93 -4.10
CA VAL A 62 33.56 25.74 -3.36
C VAL A 62 33.45 26.21 -1.92
N SER A 63 32.72 27.31 -1.68
CA SER A 63 32.57 27.90 -0.34
C SER A 63 31.74 26.99 0.58
N LEU A 64 30.70 26.36 0.04
CA LEU A 64 29.88 25.41 0.77
C LEU A 64 30.64 24.10 1.04
N ASP A 65 31.40 23.60 0.06
CA ASP A 65 32.24 22.39 0.22
C ASP A 65 33.25 22.57 1.37
N GLU A 66 33.91 23.74 1.46
CA GLU A 66 34.83 24.04 2.55
C GLU A 66 34.15 24.08 3.92
N ARG A 67 32.98 24.74 4.01
CA ARG A 67 32.19 24.78 5.26
C ARG A 67 31.77 23.38 5.71
N LEU A 68 31.30 22.53 4.78
CA LEU A 68 30.88 21.17 5.10
C LEU A 68 32.04 20.29 5.58
N ARG A 69 33.26 20.49 5.07
CA ARG A 69 34.45 19.79 5.58
C ARG A 69 34.80 20.16 7.02
N GLN A 70 34.50 21.38 7.45
CA GLN A 70 34.75 21.84 8.81
C GLN A 70 33.75 21.27 9.83
N VAL A 71 32.52 20.98 9.39
CA VAL A 71 31.47 20.39 10.23
C VAL A 71 31.67 18.88 10.28
N PHE A 72 32.51 18.41 11.20
CA PHE A 72 32.65 16.98 11.50
C PHE A 72 32.24 16.69 12.93
N VAL A 73 31.57 15.55 13.14
CA VAL A 73 31.22 15.07 14.47
C VAL A 73 32.34 14.14 14.93
N ARG A 74 33.10 14.56 15.96
CA ARG A 74 33.99 13.64 16.69
C ARG A 74 33.16 12.93 17.76
N SER A 75 32.76 11.69 17.48
CA SER A 75 32.14 10.82 18.49
C SER A 75 33.20 10.40 19.50
N HIS A 76 33.20 11.00 20.68
CA HIS A 76 33.94 10.49 21.83
C HIS A 76 33.14 9.32 22.40
N ASN A 77 33.49 8.09 22.03
CA ASN A 77 32.85 6.87 22.52
C ASN A 77 32.99 6.77 24.05
N THR A 78 31.99 7.24 24.78
CA THR A 78 31.39 6.41 25.82
C THR A 78 30.06 6.00 25.22
N GLN A 79 29.93 4.73 24.82
CA GLN A 79 28.66 4.17 24.38
C GLN A 79 27.65 4.49 25.49
N PRO A 80 26.70 5.44 25.33
CA PRO A 80 25.61 5.48 26.27
C PRO A 80 24.86 4.18 26.00
N GLU A 81 24.85 3.26 26.97
CA GLU A 81 23.91 2.13 26.89
C GLU A 81 22.56 2.73 26.50
N PRO A 82 21.92 2.22 25.43
CA PRO A 82 20.63 2.76 25.03
C PRO A 82 19.67 2.49 26.17
N LYS A 83 19.51 3.49 27.05
CA LYS A 83 18.40 3.57 27.98
C LYS A 83 17.20 3.84 27.10
N ILE A 84 16.65 2.77 26.53
CA ILE A 84 15.35 2.78 25.88
C ILE A 84 14.43 3.32 26.97
N LYS A 85 14.04 4.59 26.84
CA LYS A 85 13.01 5.18 27.69
C LYS A 85 11.70 4.57 27.22
N THR A 86 11.43 3.35 27.65
CA THR A 86 10.13 2.71 27.48
C THR A 86 9.16 3.51 28.34
N ASP A 87 8.32 4.31 27.70
CA ASP A 87 7.22 4.96 28.37
C ASP A 87 6.30 3.86 28.93
N PRO A 88 6.09 3.78 30.26
CA PRO A 88 5.22 2.75 30.83
C PRO A 88 3.78 2.85 30.31
N ASN A 89 3.35 4.03 29.87
CA ASN A 89 2.03 4.22 29.25
C ASN A 89 2.01 3.80 27.77
N ARG A 90 3.15 3.52 27.15
CA ARG A 90 3.26 3.09 25.75
C ARG A 90 4.44 2.13 25.54
N PRO A 91 4.33 0.88 26.04
CA PRO A 91 5.37 -0.12 25.85
C PRO A 91 5.52 -0.47 24.36
N LEU A 92 6.77 -0.71 23.93
CA LEU A 92 7.04 -1.22 22.59
C LEU A 92 6.53 -2.66 22.47
N PRO A 93 6.09 -3.10 21.27
CA PRO A 93 5.69 -4.49 21.05
C PRO A 93 6.87 -5.43 21.34
N LEU A 94 6.69 -6.33 22.32
CA LEU A 94 7.71 -7.31 22.73
C LEU A 94 7.62 -8.61 21.92
N VAL A 95 6.45 -8.89 21.33
CA VAL A 95 6.21 -10.12 20.57
C VAL A 95 6.87 -9.98 19.20
N ARG A 96 7.90 -10.80 18.95
CA ARG A 96 8.65 -10.88 17.68
C ARG A 96 8.39 -12.18 16.92
N GLY A 97 7.37 -12.94 17.31
CA GLY A 97 7.01 -14.20 16.66
C GLY A 97 6.31 -13.96 15.31
N ASN A 98 6.36 -14.98 14.46
CA ASN A 98 5.49 -15.02 13.28
C ASN A 98 4.03 -15.03 13.75
N MET A 99 3.19 -14.24 13.09
CA MET A 99 1.75 -14.28 13.33
C MET A 99 1.24 -15.67 12.91
N GLU A 100 0.32 -16.25 13.68
CA GLU A 100 -0.29 -17.53 13.30
C GLU A 100 -0.94 -17.40 11.92
N GLU A 101 -0.74 -18.41 11.08
CA GLU A 101 -1.39 -18.47 9.78
C GLU A 101 -2.89 -18.55 9.99
N GLN A 102 -3.59 -17.58 9.40
CA GLN A 102 -5.04 -17.50 9.47
C GLN A 102 -5.64 -18.42 8.40
N GLU A 103 -6.64 -19.21 8.78
CA GLU A 103 -7.27 -20.24 7.92
C GLU A 103 -7.68 -19.72 6.54
N PHE A 104 -8.19 -18.48 6.48
CA PHE A 104 -8.63 -17.84 5.24
C PHE A 104 -7.71 -16.69 4.78
N GLY A 105 -6.51 -16.58 5.34
CA GLY A 105 -5.57 -15.51 5.01
C GLY A 105 -5.97 -14.11 5.49
N PHE A 106 -6.99 -14.00 6.34
CA PHE A 106 -7.36 -12.77 7.03
C PHE A 106 -7.81 -13.04 8.47
N HIS A 107 -7.73 -12.00 9.31
CA HIS A 107 -8.08 -12.10 10.72
C HIS A 107 -9.59 -12.11 10.87
N GLU A 108 -10.18 -13.26 11.22
CA GLU A 108 -11.61 -13.32 11.52
C GLU A 108 -11.97 -12.49 12.77
N PRO A 109 -13.13 -11.82 12.78
CA PRO A 109 -13.57 -11.08 13.95
C PRO A 109 -13.85 -12.02 15.13
N LYS A 110 -13.32 -11.69 16.32
CA LYS A 110 -13.56 -12.46 17.55
C LYS A 110 -15.03 -12.44 18.00
N MET A 111 -15.74 -11.36 17.67
CA MET A 111 -17.16 -11.18 17.99
C MET A 111 -17.89 -10.81 16.70
N VAL A 112 -18.86 -11.64 16.31
CA VAL A 112 -19.72 -11.37 15.16
C VAL A 112 -20.93 -10.54 15.63
N PRO A 113 -21.17 -9.35 15.06
CA PRO A 113 -22.32 -8.54 15.43
C PRO A 113 -23.62 -9.20 14.96
N ARG A 114 -24.72 -8.94 15.67
CA ARG A 114 -26.05 -9.47 15.29
C ARG A 114 -26.42 -9.04 13.87
N GLY A 115 -27.06 -9.95 13.11
CA GLY A 115 -27.44 -9.71 11.72
C GLY A 115 -26.28 -9.81 10.71
N ARG A 116 -25.10 -10.27 11.12
CA ARG A 116 -23.95 -10.54 10.25
C ARG A 116 -23.44 -11.97 10.49
N CYS A 117 -22.72 -12.51 9.53
CA CYS A 117 -22.00 -13.76 9.63
C CYS A 117 -20.51 -13.56 9.34
N SER A 118 -19.66 -14.42 9.89
CA SER A 118 -18.26 -14.54 9.46
C SER A 118 -18.15 -15.43 8.22
N LEU A 119 -17.00 -15.41 7.54
CA LEU A 119 -16.77 -16.28 6.38
C LEU A 119 -16.82 -17.75 6.78
N ARG A 120 -16.21 -18.12 7.91
CA ARG A 120 -16.29 -19.48 8.46
C ARG A 120 -17.73 -19.95 8.64
N GLN A 121 -18.59 -19.10 9.19
CA GLN A 121 -20.01 -19.41 9.36
C GLN A 121 -20.73 -19.55 8.02
N ALA A 122 -20.46 -18.66 7.05
CA ALA A 122 -21.05 -18.77 5.72
C ALA A 122 -20.68 -20.08 5.01
N LEU A 123 -19.42 -20.50 5.10
CA LEU A 123 -18.97 -21.79 4.56
C LEU A 123 -19.63 -22.97 5.28
N GLN A 124 -19.79 -22.87 6.60
CA GLN A 124 -20.51 -23.85 7.40
C GLN A 124 -21.98 -23.97 6.95
N PHE A 125 -22.67 -22.86 6.72
CA PHE A 125 -24.08 -22.87 6.26
C PHE A 125 -24.25 -23.60 4.93
N ILE A 126 -23.33 -23.39 4.00
CA ILE A 126 -23.35 -24.06 2.70
C ILE A 126 -23.19 -25.57 2.88
N ASN A 127 -22.20 -25.99 3.67
CA ASN A 127 -21.93 -27.41 3.92
C ASN A 127 -23.10 -28.09 4.65
N ASP A 128 -23.61 -27.46 5.70
CA ASP A 128 -24.73 -27.99 6.50
C ASP A 128 -26.01 -28.10 5.65
N HIS A 129 -26.27 -27.11 4.77
CA HIS A 129 -27.39 -27.16 3.84
C HIS A 129 -27.23 -28.26 2.78
N GLU A 130 -26.02 -28.48 2.25
CA GLU A 130 -25.75 -29.57 1.32
C GLU A 130 -25.93 -30.95 1.97
N MET A 131 -25.55 -31.10 3.25
CA MET A 131 -25.68 -32.35 3.99
C MET A 131 -27.16 -32.68 4.31
N ASP A 132 -27.90 -31.73 4.87
CA ASP A 132 -29.31 -31.91 5.26
C ASP A 132 -30.15 -30.66 4.96
N PRO A 133 -30.66 -30.50 3.72
CA PRO A 133 -31.39 -29.29 3.31
C PRO A 133 -32.67 -29.03 4.11
N VAL A 134 -33.31 -30.11 4.61
CA VAL A 134 -34.56 -30.04 5.38
C VAL A 134 -34.32 -29.50 6.78
N LYS A 135 -33.22 -29.93 7.41
CA LYS A 135 -32.85 -29.49 8.76
C LYS A 135 -32.24 -28.09 8.71
N TRP A 136 -31.34 -27.86 7.76
CA TRP A 136 -30.59 -26.62 7.61
C TRP A 136 -31.16 -25.74 6.50
N SER A 137 -32.47 -25.47 6.55
CA SER A 137 -33.09 -24.53 5.62
C SER A 137 -32.65 -23.08 5.92
N CYS A 138 -32.71 -22.19 4.92
CA CYS A 138 -32.34 -20.78 5.10
C CYS A 138 -33.08 -20.12 6.27
N GLY A 139 -34.36 -20.48 6.48
CA GLY A 139 -35.15 -19.98 7.61
C GLY A 139 -34.64 -20.46 8.97
N ASN A 140 -34.20 -21.72 9.07
CA ASN A 140 -33.66 -22.26 10.32
C ASN A 140 -32.30 -21.63 10.65
N ILE A 141 -31.43 -21.49 9.66
CA ILE A 141 -30.11 -20.83 9.81
C ILE A 141 -30.29 -19.35 10.19
N ALA A 142 -31.21 -18.64 9.52
CA ALA A 142 -31.55 -17.26 9.84
C ALA A 142 -31.98 -17.09 11.30
N ASN A 143 -32.83 -17.98 11.79
CA ASN A 143 -33.36 -17.93 13.16
C ASN A 143 -32.26 -18.21 14.20
N GLU A 144 -31.40 -19.21 13.97
CA GLU A 144 -30.35 -19.61 14.89
C GLU A 144 -29.25 -18.55 15.02
N TYR A 145 -28.83 -17.95 13.90
CA TYR A 145 -27.76 -16.96 13.87
C TYR A 145 -28.25 -15.51 13.91
N HIS A 146 -29.58 -15.30 14.02
CA HIS A 146 -30.23 -13.99 14.00
C HIS A 146 -29.83 -13.14 12.79
N ILE A 147 -29.83 -13.77 11.61
CA ILE A 147 -29.53 -13.15 10.31
C ILE A 147 -30.84 -13.00 9.55
N ASN A 148 -30.96 -11.97 8.72
CA ASN A 148 -32.12 -11.82 7.86
C ASN A 148 -32.13 -12.92 6.79
N GLN A 149 -33.26 -13.60 6.63
CA GLN A 149 -33.40 -14.68 5.63
C GLN A 149 -33.12 -14.20 4.21
N ASP A 150 -33.48 -12.97 3.85
CA ASP A 150 -33.23 -12.40 2.51
C ASP A 150 -31.73 -12.23 2.18
N MET A 151 -30.85 -12.32 3.18
CA MET A 151 -29.40 -12.18 3.03
C MET A 151 -28.67 -13.54 2.94
N LEU A 152 -29.38 -14.66 3.09
CA LEU A 152 -28.86 -16.05 3.01
C LEU A 152 -29.30 -16.71 1.70
#